data_AF-A0A1C5LXY4-F1
#
_entry.id   AF-A0A1C5LXY4-F1
#
_cell.length_a   1.000
_cell.length_b   1.000
_cell.length_c   1.000
_cell.angle_alpha   90.00
_cell.angle_beta   90.00
_cell.angle_gamma   90.00
#
_symmetry.space_group_name_H-M   'P 1'
#
loop_
_entity.id
_entity.type
_entity.pdbx_description
1 polymer ?
#
loop_
_entity_poly.entity_id
_entity_poly.type
_entity_poly.pdbx_seq_one_letter_code
_entity_poly.pdbx_strand_id
1 'polypeptide(L)' 'MSLIVEQMKASEGVTEELKTADQMAWVGAMNSIRNRAEEIILREMIYGEDVV' A
#
# COMPACT_ATOMS: atom_id res chain seq x y z
N MET A 1 -3.07 -8.74 2.47
CA MET A 1 -2.07 -7.66 2.25
C MET A 1 -1.78 -7.40 0.78
N SER A 2 -1.51 -8.42 -0.04
CA SER A 2 -1.18 -8.27 -1.48
C SER A 2 -2.21 -7.45 -2.26
N LEU A 3 -3.50 -7.71 -2.09
CA LEU A 3 -4.57 -7.03 -2.82
C LEU A 3 -4.63 -5.51 -2.54
N ILE A 4 -4.57 -5.10 -1.27
CA ILE A 4 -4.59 -3.67 -0.90
C ILE A 4 -3.34 -2.96 -1.45
N VAL A 5 -2.18 -3.60 -1.35
CA VAL A 5 -0.93 -3.05 -1.89
C VAL A 5 -1.01 -2.86 -3.40
N GLU A 6 -1.54 -3.84 -4.15
CA GLU A 6 -1.71 -3.73 -5.60
C GLU A 6 -2.68 -2.62 -6.00
N GLN A 7 -3.81 -2.49 -5.29
CA GLN A 7 -4.78 -1.42 -5.53
C GLN A 7 -4.17 -0.04 -5.26
N MET A 8 -3.43 0.12 -4.17
CA MET A 8 -2.76 1.38 -3.84
C MET A 8 -1.64 1.71 -4.82
N LYS A 9 -0.86 0.71 -5.26
CA LYS A 9 0.15 0.91 -6.31
C LYS A 9 -0.48 1.44 -7.60
N ALA A 10 -1.61 0.85 -8.02
CA ALA A 10 -2.33 1.28 -9.22
C ALA A 10 -2.90 2.70 -9.05
N SER A 11 -3.48 3.01 -7.90
CA SER A 11 -4.05 4.33 -7.60
C SER A 11 -3.00 5.43 -7.47
N GLU A 12 -1.80 5.11 -6.99
CA GLU A 12 -0.73 6.08 -6.72
C GLU A 12 0.32 6.14 -7.84
N GLY A 13 0.16 5.37 -8.92
CA GLY A 13 1.08 5.38 -10.05
C GLY A 13 2.47 4.81 -9.72
N VAL A 14 2.55 3.88 -8.75
CA VAL A 14 3.82 3.24 -8.36
C VAL A 14 4.10 2.08 -9.32
N THR A 15 4.69 2.41 -10.47
CA THR A 15 4.94 1.49 -11.59
C THR A 15 6.42 1.12 -11.74
N GLU A 16 6.72 0.17 -12.62
CA GLU A 16 8.12 -0.16 -12.95
C GLU A 16 8.80 0.96 -13.74
N GLU A 17 8.06 1.77 -14.51
CA GLU A 17 8.60 2.97 -15.16
C GLU A 17 9.11 3.99 -14.14
N LEU A 18 8.37 4.21 -13.05
CA LEU A 18 8.83 5.04 -11.93
C LEU A 18 10.12 4.47 -11.32
N LYS A 19 10.20 3.15 -11.15
CA LYS A 19 11.39 2.49 -10.61
C LYS A 19 12.62 2.67 -11.49
N THR A 20 12.45 2.63 -12.81
CA THR A 20 13.53 2.86 -13.77
C THR A 20 13.96 4.32 -13.81
N ALA A 21 13.01 5.25 -13.72
CA ALA A 21 13.30 6.69 -13.77
C ALA A 21 13.87 7.23 -12.44
N ASP A 22 13.31 6.77 -11.31
CA ASP A 22 13.72 7.16 -9.96
C ASP A 22 13.45 6.02 -8.95
N GLN A 23 14.48 5.20 -8.75
CA GLN A 23 14.41 4.05 -7.86
C GLN A 23 14.17 4.43 -6.39
N MET A 24 14.65 5.60 -5.94
CA MET A 24 14.49 6.01 -4.54
C MET A 24 13.09 6.52 -4.26
N ALA A 25 12.50 7.26 -5.21
CA ALA A 25 11.08 7.61 -5.15
C ALA A 25 10.20 6.35 -5.13
N TRP A 26 10.51 5.35 -5.97
CA TRP A 26 9.77 4.09 -6.01
C TRP A 26 9.85 3.31 -4.69
N VAL A 27 11.04 3.16 -4.10
CA VAL A 27 11.21 2.48 -2.81
C VAL A 27 10.48 3.23 -1.70
N GLY A 28 10.56 4.56 -1.68
CA GLY A 28 9.83 5.40 -0.72
C GLY A 28 8.32 5.21 -0.83
N ALA A 29 7.77 5.25 -2.04
CA ALA A 29 6.35 5.03 -2.31
C ALA A 29 5.91 3.61 -1.91
N MET A 30 6.69 2.59 -2.25
CA MET A 30 6.39 1.21 -1.86
C MET A 30 6.41 1.00 -0.34
N ASN A 31 7.34 1.63 0.37
CA ASN A 31 7.37 1.58 1.83
C ASN A 31 6.14 2.28 2.45
N SER A 32 5.76 3.43 1.92
CA SER A 32 4.54 4.15 2.36
C SER A 32 3.27 3.34 2.13
N ILE A 33 3.14 2.70 0.97
CA ILE A 33 2.00 1.82 0.65
C ILE A 33 1.94 0.65 1.62
N ARG A 34 3.06 -0.03 1.89
CA ARG A 34 3.10 -1.17 2.81
C ARG A 34 2.66 -0.76 4.22
N ASN A 35 3.21 0.33 4.76
CA ASN A 35 2.86 0.79 6.11
C ASN A 35 1.37 1.12 6.23
N ARG A 36 0.79 1.79 5.22
CA ARG A 36 -0.66 2.10 5.21
C ARG A 36 -1.51 0.85 5.04
N ALA A 37 -1.09 -0.11 4.23
CA ALA A 37 -1.80 -1.38 4.07
C ALA A 37 -1.81 -2.18 5.38
N GLU A 38 -0.70 -2.20 6.13
CA GLU A 38 -0.62 -2.81 7.46
C GLU A 38 -1.57 -2.11 8.45
N GLU A 39 -1.62 -0.78 8.43
CA GLU A 39 -2.54 -0.01 9.28
C GLU A 39 -4.01 -0.31 8.97
N ILE A 40 -4.39 -0.39 7.70
CA ILE A 40 -5.76 -0.74 7.29
C ILE A 40 -6.12 -2.12 7.82
N ILE A 41 -5.26 -3.12 7.62
CA ILE A 41 -5.50 -4.49 8.10
C ILE A 41 -5.63 -4.51 9.62
N LEU A 42 -4.74 -3.82 10.34
CA LEU A 42 -4.79 -3.77 11.80
C LEU A 42 -6.10 -3.13 12.30
N ARG A 43 -6.53 -2.04 11.67
CA ARG A 43 -7.80 -1.39 11.98
C ARG A 43 -8.99 -2.30 11.70
N GLU A 44 -9.00 -3.00 10.57
CA GLU A 44 -10.03 -4.00 10.27
C GLU A 44 -10.01 -5.18 11.25
N MET A 45 -8.85 -5.62 11.71
CA MET A 45 -8.76 -6.69 12.71
C MET A 45 -9.24 -6.26 14.11
N ILE A 46 -9.06 -4.99 14.47
CA ILE A 46 -9.46 -4.46 15.79
C ILE A 46 -10.93 -4.04 15.80
N TYR A 47 -11.42 -3.42 14.72
CA TYR A 47 -12.77 -2.83 14.67
C TYR A 47 -13.74 -3.57 13.74
N GLY A 48 -13.27 -4.51 12.92
CA GLY A 48 -14.09 -5.19 11.91
C GLY A 48 -15.00 -6.30 12.45
N GLU A 49 -14.88 -6.69 13.71
CA GLU A 49 -15.75 -7.69 14.35
C GLU A 49 -17.03 -7.06 14.96
N ASP A 50 -17.06 -5.74 15.16
CA ASP A 50 -18.20 -5.01 15.77
C ASP A 50 -19.14 -4.35 14.75
N VAL A 51 -19.04 -4.71 13.47
CA VAL A 51 -19.91 -4.18 12.40
C VAL A 51 -20.79 -5.30 11.81
N VAL A 52 -21.61 -5.95 12.64
CA VAL A 52 -22.73 -6.83 12.23
C VAL A 52 -23.98 -6.62 13.08
#